data_AF-A0A939FGE1-F1
#
_entry.id   AF-A0A939FGE1-F1
#
_cell.length_a   1.000
_cell.length_b   1.000
_cell.length_c   1.000
_cell.angle_alpha   90.00
_cell.angle_beta   90.00
_cell.angle_gamma   90.00
#
_symmetry.space_group_name_H-M   'P 1'
#
loop_
_entity.id
_entity.type
_entity.pdbx_description
1 polymer ?
#
loop_
_entity_poly.entity_id
_entity_poly.type
_entity_poly.pdbx_seq_one_letter_code
_entity_poly.pdbx_strand_id
1 'polypeptide(L)'
;GGEAVVRALAAHGVTRAFGIPGTHNLEIYRHLEPYGVRHVTPRHEQGAGYAADAYARVTGRPGVAVTTTGPALLNIAAAVGQAYSDSVPLLVVSPGMPLRHPRLPTGLLHQCCYYGA
;
A
#
# COMPACT_ATOMS: atom_id res chain seq x y z
N GLY A 1 -0.45 2.41 -15.16
CA GLY A 1 0.18 2.67 -13.85
C GLY A 1 0.08 1.46 -12.96
N GLY A 2 -1.12 1.13 -12.49
CA GLY A 2 -1.36 -0.03 -11.60
C GLY A 2 -0.80 -1.35 -12.11
N GLU A 3 -1.02 -1.67 -13.39
CA GLU A 3 -0.44 -2.87 -14.01
C GLU A 3 1.08 -2.95 -13.87
N ALA A 4 1.78 -1.85 -14.16
CA ALA A 4 3.24 -1.81 -14.10
C ALA A 4 3.75 -2.07 -12.67
N VAL A 5 3.03 -1.57 -11.66
CA VAL A 5 3.33 -1.85 -10.25
C VAL A 5 3.16 -3.34 -9.95
N VAL A 6 2.02 -3.92 -10.32
CA VAL A 6 1.76 -5.35 -10.01
C VAL A 6 2.71 -6.27 -10.78
N ARG A 7 2.98 -5.98 -12.06
CA ARG A 7 3.96 -6.70 -12.86
C ARG A 7 5.35 -6.68 -12.22
N ALA A 8 5.77 -5.54 -11.67
CA ALA A 8 7.03 -5.43 -10.94
C ALA A 8 7.01 -6.26 -9.65
N LEU A 9 5.95 -6.17 -8.85
CA LEU A 9 5.78 -7.00 -7.64
C LEU A 9 5.89 -8.49 -7.96
N ALA A 10 5.17 -8.96 -8.98
CA ALA A 10 5.19 -10.35 -9.42
C ALA A 10 6.57 -10.78 -9.93
N ALA A 11 7.27 -9.93 -10.68
CA ALA A 11 8.63 -10.19 -11.15
C ALA A 11 9.64 -10.33 -10.00
N HIS A 12 9.39 -9.67 -8.86
CA HIS A 12 10.15 -9.85 -7.61
C HIS A 12 9.60 -10.97 -6.70
N GLY A 13 8.70 -11.80 -7.24
CA GLY A 13 8.17 -12.98 -6.58
C GLY A 13 7.08 -12.70 -5.55
N VAL A 14 6.55 -11.48 -5.45
CA VAL A 14 5.43 -11.20 -4.54
C VAL A 14 4.24 -12.07 -4.93
N THR A 15 3.71 -12.83 -3.96
CA THR A 15 2.56 -13.74 -4.16
C THR A 15 1.33 -13.33 -3.37
N ARG A 16 1.49 -12.38 -2.43
CA ARG A 16 0.41 -11.93 -1.55
C ARG A 16 0.50 -10.43 -1.31
N ALA A 17 -0.66 -9.78 -1.30
CA ALA A 17 -0.79 -8.37 -0.94
C ALA A 17 -1.98 -8.18 0.02
N PHE A 18 -1.83 -7.28 0.98
CA PHE A 18 -2.82 -7.01 2.02
C PHE A 18 -3.36 -5.59 1.85
N GLY A 19 -4.67 -5.39 1.92
CA GLY A 19 -5.20 -4.03 1.74
C GLY A 19 -6.69 -3.96 1.53
N ILE A 20 -7.20 -2.74 1.45
CA ILE A 20 -8.61 -2.46 1.21
C ILE A 20 -8.75 -1.76 -0.15
N PRO A 21 -9.60 -2.23 -1.06
CA PRO A 21 -9.86 -1.54 -2.32
C PRO A 21 -10.61 -0.23 -2.06
N GLY A 22 -10.21 0.81 -2.77
CA GLY A 22 -10.81 2.14 -2.74
C GLY A 22 -10.56 2.87 -4.06
N THR A 23 -11.32 3.94 -4.31
CA THR A 23 -11.36 4.64 -5.61
C THR A 23 -9.99 4.92 -6.23
N HIS A 24 -8.99 5.28 -5.44
CA HIS A 24 -7.66 5.66 -5.95
C HIS A 24 -6.71 4.48 -6.19
N ASN A 25 -7.00 3.28 -5.70
CA ASN A 25 -6.12 2.11 -5.85
C ASN A 25 -6.72 0.96 -6.69
N LEU A 26 -7.95 1.10 -7.21
CA LEU A 26 -8.64 0.07 -7.99
C LEU A 26 -7.84 -0.48 -9.17
N GLU A 27 -7.08 0.38 -9.86
CA GLU A 27 -6.23 -0.07 -10.97
C GLU A 27 -5.09 -0.98 -10.50
N ILE A 28 -4.62 -0.92 -9.26
CA ILE A 28 -3.67 -1.92 -8.73
C ILE A 28 -4.42 -3.26 -8.55
N TYR A 29 -5.59 -3.21 -7.92
CA TYR A 29 -6.42 -4.39 -7.63
C TYR A 29 -6.81 -5.18 -8.87
N ARG A 30 -7.16 -4.49 -9.97
CA ARG A 30 -7.51 -5.09 -11.26
C ARG A 30 -6.43 -6.05 -11.78
N HIS A 31 -5.16 -5.81 -11.45
CA HIS A 31 -4.05 -6.60 -11.98
C HIS A 31 -3.47 -7.62 -10.98
N LEU A 32 -3.91 -7.64 -9.70
CA LEU A 32 -3.35 -8.58 -8.70
C LEU A 32 -3.54 -10.04 -9.11
N GLU A 33 -4.77 -10.46 -9.36
CA GLU A 33 -5.09 -11.85 -9.74
C GLU A 33 -4.47 -12.26 -11.10
N PRO A 34 -4.56 -11.46 -12.18
CA PRO A 34 -3.92 -11.78 -13.46
C PRO A 34 -2.41 -12.07 -13.37
N TYR A 35 -1.71 -11.46 -12.41
CA TYR A 35 -0.27 -11.65 -12.18
C TYR A 35 0.02 -12.65 -11.04
N GLY A 36 -0.98 -13.40 -10.57
CA GLY A 36 -0.81 -14.43 -9.53
C GLY A 36 -0.57 -13.90 -8.12
N VAL A 37 -0.89 -12.62 -7.85
CA VAL A 37 -0.79 -12.02 -6.53
C VAL A 37 -2.11 -12.17 -5.80
N ARG A 38 -2.17 -13.05 -4.80
CA ARG A 38 -3.37 -13.25 -3.98
C ARG A 38 -3.60 -12.06 -3.07
N HIS A 39 -4.76 -11.44 -3.19
CA HIS A 39 -5.20 -10.38 -2.27
C HIS A 39 -5.79 -10.95 -0.98
N VAL A 40 -5.50 -10.29 0.15
CA VAL A 40 -6.14 -10.52 1.46
C VAL A 40 -6.75 -9.20 1.94
N THR A 41 -8.07 -9.18 2.14
CA THR A 41 -8.81 -7.99 2.56
C THR A 41 -9.02 -7.96 4.08
N PRO A 42 -8.38 -7.04 4.83
CA PRO A 42 -8.74 -6.74 6.21
C PRO A 42 -9.90 -5.74 6.27
N ARG A 43 -10.35 -5.40 7.47
CA ARG A 43 -11.42 -4.40 7.70
C ARG A 43 -10.91 -3.02 8.12
N HIS A 44 -9.60 -2.90 8.34
CA HIS A 44 -8.92 -1.63 8.66
C HIS A 44 -7.48 -1.66 8.11
N GLU A 45 -6.94 -0.53 7.65
CA GLU A 45 -5.60 -0.48 7.04
C GLU A 45 -4.48 -0.80 8.03
N GLN A 46 -4.66 -0.47 9.31
CA GLN A 46 -3.76 -0.93 10.37
C GLN A 46 -3.65 -2.46 10.39
N GLY A 47 -4.79 -3.16 10.22
CA GLY A 47 -4.82 -4.61 10.11
C GLY A 47 -4.14 -5.13 8.85
N ALA A 48 -4.19 -4.37 7.74
CA ALA A 48 -3.42 -4.68 6.52
C ALA A 48 -1.92 -4.62 6.78
N GLY A 49 -1.46 -3.55 7.46
CA GLY A 49 -0.07 -3.37 7.81
C GLY A 49 0.44 -4.47 8.73
N TYR A 50 -0.27 -4.80 9.81
CA TYR A 50 0.15 -5.88 10.70
C TYR A 50 0.09 -7.27 10.06
N ALA A 51 -0.87 -7.51 9.16
CA ALA A 51 -0.91 -8.77 8.42
C ALA A 51 0.29 -8.91 7.45
N ALA A 52 0.69 -7.82 6.79
CA ALA A 52 1.87 -7.79 5.94
C ALA A 52 3.17 -7.92 6.75
N ASP A 53 3.28 -7.25 7.90
CA ASP A 53 4.38 -7.40 8.86
C ASP A 53 4.52 -8.85 9.35
N ALA A 54 3.41 -9.45 9.80
CA ALA A 54 3.39 -10.85 10.24
C ALA A 54 3.76 -11.82 9.10
N TYR A 55 3.26 -11.57 7.89
CA TYR A 55 3.65 -12.35 6.71
C TYR A 55 5.16 -12.29 6.48
N ALA A 56 5.77 -11.11 6.63
CA ALA A 56 7.19 -10.95 6.44
C ALA A 56 8.01 -11.74 7.47
N ARG A 57 7.62 -11.68 8.74
CA ARG A 57 8.27 -12.42 9.83
C ARG A 57 8.18 -13.93 9.66
N VAL A 58 7.01 -14.44 9.29
CA VAL A 58 6.77 -15.89 9.19
C VAL A 58 7.41 -16.51 7.94
N THR A 59 7.48 -15.75 6.85
CA THR A 59 7.95 -16.30 5.56
C THR A 59 9.38 -15.92 5.21
N GLY A 60 9.95 -14.90 5.87
CA GLY A 60 11.23 -14.31 5.47
C GLY A 60 11.18 -13.53 4.15
N ARG A 61 9.99 -13.25 3.61
CA ARG A 61 9.77 -12.51 2.34
C ARG A 61 9.21 -11.12 2.63
N PRO A 62 9.43 -10.10 1.79
CA PRO A 62 8.83 -8.79 2.01
C PRO A 62 7.29 -8.85 2.11
N GLY A 63 6.73 -8.21 3.13
CA GLY A 63 5.30 -7.98 3.27
C GLY A 63 4.85 -6.84 2.37
N VAL A 64 3.75 -7.00 1.64
CA VAL A 64 3.24 -5.97 0.73
C VAL A 64 1.86 -5.52 1.17
N ALA A 65 1.72 -4.25 1.54
CA ALA A 65 0.44 -3.62 1.85
C ALA A 65 0.05 -2.62 0.75
N VAL A 66 -1.21 -2.62 0.34
CA VAL A 66 -1.78 -1.66 -0.62
C VAL A 66 -2.84 -0.83 0.08
N THR A 67 -2.60 0.47 0.21
CA THR A 67 -3.57 1.42 0.78
C THR A 67 -4.20 2.27 -0.33
N THR A 68 -5.29 2.97 -0.03
CA THR A 68 -5.72 4.10 -0.85
C THR A 68 -4.93 5.35 -0.41
N THR A 69 -5.24 6.51 -0.98
CA THR A 69 -4.61 7.79 -0.59
C THR A 69 -5.19 8.29 0.73
N GLY A 70 -4.53 9.29 1.33
CA GLY A 70 -5.13 10.10 2.39
C GLY A 70 -5.31 9.35 3.71
N PRO A 71 -6.55 9.26 4.26
CA PRO A 71 -6.81 8.66 5.58
C PRO A 71 -6.23 7.25 5.75
N ALA A 72 -6.28 6.44 4.69
CA ALA A 72 -5.75 5.09 4.69
C ALA A 72 -4.23 5.02 4.98
N LEU A 73 -3.47 6.02 4.52
CA LEU A 73 -2.04 6.14 4.80
C LEU A 73 -1.77 6.46 6.27
N LEU A 74 -2.63 7.26 6.90
CA LEU A 74 -2.55 7.55 8.33
C LEU A 74 -2.97 6.33 9.16
N ASN A 75 -4.02 5.63 8.75
CA ASN A 75 -4.49 4.42 9.43
C ASN A 75 -3.45 3.29 9.48
N ILE A 76 -2.62 3.16 8.44
CA ILE A 76 -1.55 2.14 8.42
C ILE A 76 -0.28 2.56 9.18
N ALA A 77 -0.13 3.85 9.52
CA ALA A 77 1.12 4.42 10.02
C ALA A 77 1.64 3.73 11.29
N ALA A 78 0.75 3.31 12.19
CA ALA A 78 1.14 2.57 13.39
C ALA A 78 1.83 1.22 13.07
N ALA A 79 1.31 0.49 12.08
CA ALA A 79 1.92 -0.76 11.63
C ALA A 79 3.25 -0.54 10.89
N VAL A 80 3.35 0.54 10.10
CA VAL A 80 4.61 0.94 9.45
C VAL A 80 5.67 1.30 10.49
N GLY A 81 5.30 2.07 11.52
CA GLY A 81 6.20 2.45 12.60
C GLY A 81 6.74 1.24 13.36
N GLN A 82 5.88 0.25 13.63
CA GLN A 82 6.31 -1.01 14.24
C GLN A 82 7.27 -1.78 13.33
N ALA A 83 6.90 -2.00 12.06
CA ALA A 83 7.74 -2.72 11.10
C ALA A 83 9.12 -2.06 10.95
N TYR A 84 9.16 -0.72 10.92
CA TYR A 84 10.40 0.05 10.88
C TYR A 84 11.24 -0.15 12.15
N SER A 85 10.62 0.01 13.33
CA SER A 85 11.28 -0.20 14.63
C SER A 85 11.91 -1.59 14.76
N ASP A 86 11.21 -2.60 14.24
CA ASP A 86 11.60 -4.01 14.38
C ASP A 86 12.41 -4.54 13.18
N SER A 87 12.79 -3.65 12.25
CA SER A 87 13.54 -4.02 11.03
C SER A 87 12.85 -5.10 10.18
N VAL A 88 11.52 -5.06 10.10
CA VAL A 88 10.72 -5.98 9.28
C VAL A 88 10.60 -5.44 7.85
N PRO A 89 10.87 -6.25 6.81
CA PRO A 89 10.76 -5.80 5.42
C PRO A 89 9.29 -5.65 5.00
N LEU A 90 8.77 -4.43 5.13
CA LEU A 90 7.42 -4.04 4.73
C LEU A 90 7.46 -3.02 3.58
N LEU A 91 6.77 -3.31 2.48
CA LEU A 91 6.51 -2.40 1.37
C LEU A 91 5.06 -1.92 1.43
N VAL A 92 4.86 -0.60 1.54
CA VAL A 92 3.54 0.03 1.42
C VAL A 92 3.43 0.71 0.06
N VAL A 93 2.44 0.30 -0.72
CA VAL A 93 2.07 0.93 -1.98
C VAL A 93 0.80 1.75 -1.76
N SER A 94 0.92 3.06 -1.91
CA SER A 94 -0.22 3.98 -1.83
C SER A 94 -0.24 4.87 -3.07
N PRO A 95 -1.40 5.06 -3.72
CA PRO A 95 -1.51 6.09 -4.74
C PRO A 95 -1.25 7.48 -4.14
N GLY A 96 -0.70 8.38 -4.95
CA GLY A 96 -0.48 9.77 -4.58
C GLY A 96 -1.49 10.71 -5.24
N MET A 97 -1.30 12.01 -5.00
CA MET A 97 -2.02 13.05 -5.74
C MET A 97 -1.70 12.96 -7.24
N PRO A 98 -2.61 13.41 -8.12
CA PRO A 98 -2.29 13.57 -9.53
C PRO A 98 -1.01 14.39 -9.72
N LEU A 99 -0.12 13.99 -10.63
CA LEU A 99 1.18 14.65 -10.81
C LEU A 99 1.08 16.15 -11.15
N ARG A 100 -0.04 16.56 -11.75
CA ARG A 100 -0.33 17.97 -12.08
C ARG A 100 -1.09 18.72 -10.98
N HIS A 101 -1.39 18.07 -9.86
CA HIS A 101 -2.03 18.72 -8.73
C HIS A 101 -1.11 19.79 -8.13
N PRO A 102 -1.61 20.99 -7.79
CA PRO A 102 -0.82 22.02 -7.13
C PRO A 102 -0.15 21.46 -5.87
N ARG A 103 1.10 21.83 -5.62
CA ARG A 103 1.76 21.55 -4.34
C ARG A 103 1.27 22.53 -3.27
N LEU A 104 -0.02 22.86 -3.24
CA LEU A 104 -0.64 23.76 -2.27
C LEU A 104 -1.89 23.08 -1.69
N PRO A 105 -2.34 23.44 -0.46
CA PRO A 105 -3.58 22.92 0.08
C PRO A 105 -4.74 23.43 -0.77
N THR A 106 -5.47 22.51 -1.40
CA THR A 106 -6.64 22.84 -2.23
C THR A 106 -7.92 22.25 -1.64
N GLY A 107 -7.79 21.38 -0.64
CA GLY A 107 -8.92 20.63 -0.08
C GLY A 107 -9.37 19.49 -0.99
N LEU A 108 -8.51 19.02 -1.92
CA LEU A 108 -8.85 17.87 -2.76
C LEU A 108 -9.10 16.63 -1.89
N LEU A 109 -10.05 15.80 -2.32
CA LEU A 109 -10.36 14.53 -1.69
C LEU A 109 -9.10 13.71 -1.40
N HIS A 110 -8.95 13.30 -0.14
CA HIS A 110 -7.84 12.49 0.34
C HIS A 110 -6.44 13.12 0.15
N GLN A 111 -6.35 14.45 0.08
CA GLN A 111 -5.07 15.15 0.12
C GLN A 111 -4.37 14.88 1.48
N CYS A 112 -3.20 14.26 1.43
CA CYS A 112 -2.30 14.08 2.58
C CYS A 112 -0.85 14.33 2.15
N CYS A 113 -0.12 15.08 2.98
CA CYS A 113 1.27 15.51 2.80
C CYS A 113 1.58 16.41 1.59
N TYR A 114 2.49 17.35 1.84
CA TYR A 114 2.90 18.45 0.97
C TYR A 114 4.37 18.24 0.59
N TYR A 115 4.70 18.30 -0.70
CA TYR A 115 6.10 18.32 -1.14
C TYR A 115 6.64 19.74 -1.02
N GLY A 116 7.15 20.11 0.16
CA GLY A 116 7.77 21.41 0.41
C GLY A 116 7.94 21.82 1.87
N ALA A 117 8.04 20.86 2.80
CA ALA A 117 8.72 21.03 4.07
C ALA A 117 9.88 20.02 4.12
#